data_AF-A0A1S9ZMK9-F1
#
_entry.id   AF-A0A1S9ZMK9-F1
#
_cell.length_a   1.000
_cell.length_b   1.000
_cell.length_c   1.000
_cell.angle_alpha   90.00
_cell.angle_beta   90.00
_cell.angle_gamma   90.00
#
_symmetry.space_group_name_H-M   'P 1'
#
loop_
_entity.id
_entity.type
_entity.pdbx_description
1 polymer ?
#
loop_
_entity_poly.entity_id
_entity_poly.type
_entity_poly.pdbx_seq_one_letter_code
_entity_poly.pdbx_strand_id
1 'polypeptide(L)' 'MSVAVSPAGTSRRQLTIISHQNATAILNHTPSASGERYVNTEGFFGHGGEWHQKASTAYFTFTDATGASIGVSCEAL' A
#
# COMPACT_ATOMS: atom_id res chain seq x y z
N MET A 1 9.74 -7.93 -6.89
CA MET A 1 9.24 -7.00 -5.86
C MET A 1 8.06 -7.67 -5.20
N SER A 2 7.96 -7.64 -3.88
CA SER A 2 6.81 -8.14 -3.14
C SER A 2 6.35 -7.10 -2.12
N VAL A 3 5.09 -7.20 -1.69
CA VAL A 3 4.51 -6.33 -0.67
C VAL A 3 4.02 -7.20 0.47
N ALA A 4 4.54 -6.97 1.67
CA ALA A 4 4.02 -7.59 2.89
C ALA A 4 2.97 -6.67 3.51
N VAL A 5 1.83 -7.23 3.88
CA VAL A 5 0.71 -6.50 4.49
C VAL A 5 0.44 -7.09 5.87
N SER A 6 0.39 -6.25 6.90
CA SER A 6 0.06 -6.68 8.26
C SER A 6 -0.92 -5.71 8.96
N PRO A 7 -1.69 -6.18 9.94
CA PRO A 7 -2.55 -5.31 10.74
C PRO A 7 -1.73 -4.29 11.57
N ALA A 8 -2.21 -3.04 11.62
CA ALA A 8 -1.63 -1.97 12.46
C ALA A 8 -2.71 -1.36 13.41
N GLY A 9 -3.60 -2.21 13.90
CA GLY A 9 -4.85 -1.85 14.58
C GLY A 9 -6.09 -2.26 13.77
N THR A 10 -7.27 -1.85 14.23
CA THR A 10 -8.55 -2.28 13.63
C THR A 10 -8.79 -1.69 12.25
N SER A 11 -8.43 -0.42 12.05
CA SER A 11 -8.72 0.35 10.82
C SER A 11 -7.44 0.73 10.05
N ARG A 12 -6.32 0.07 10.33
CA ARG A 12 -5.03 0.40 9.73
C ARG A 12 -4.30 -0.84 9.25
N ARG A 13 -3.48 -0.66 8.21
CA ARG A 13 -2.57 -1.68 7.69
C ARG A 13 -1.18 -1.11 7.60
N GLN A 14 -0.20 -1.89 8.01
CA GLN A 14 1.19 -1.62 7.70
C GLN A 14 1.51 -2.36 6.40
N LEU A 15 2.09 -1.63 5.45
CA LEU A 15 2.61 -2.19 4.22
C LEU A 15 4.12 -2.03 4.22
N THR A 16 4.83 -3.08 3.83
CA THR A 16 6.27 -3.06 3.61
C THR A 16 6.56 -3.48 2.19
N ILE A 17 7.15 -2.57 1.43
CA ILE A 17 7.72 -2.82 0.12
C ILE A 17 9.02 -3.60 0.31
N ILE A 18 9.09 -4.81 -0.25
CA ILE A 18 10.30 -5.64 -0.23
C ILE A 18 10.96 -5.50 -1.61
N SER A 19 11.96 -4.63 -1.66
CA SER A 19 12.73 -4.29 -2.87
C SER A 19 14.16 -3.87 -2.48
N HIS A 20 14.92 -3.31 -3.42
CA HIS A 20 16.26 -2.80 -3.12
C HIS A 20 16.25 -1.61 -2.12
N GLN A 21 15.13 -0.89 -2.01
CA GLN A 21 15.05 0.34 -1.18
C GLN A 21 14.19 0.19 0.07
N ASN A 22 13.64 -1.00 0.36
CA ASN A 22 12.76 -1.35 1.48
C ASN A 22 12.08 -0.17 2.19
N ALA A 23 10.78 0.00 1.98
CA ALA A 23 10.03 1.09 2.61
C ALA A 23 8.80 0.56 3.32
N THR A 24 8.43 1.20 4.44
CA THR A 24 7.27 0.83 5.25
C THR A 24 6.39 2.05 5.48
N ALA A 25 5.08 1.86 5.39
CA ALA A 25 4.11 2.90 5.69
C ALA A 25 2.89 2.30 6.39
N ILE A 26 2.24 3.12 7.24
CA ILE A 26 0.95 2.82 7.83
C ILE A 26 -0.13 3.52 6.99
N LEU A 27 -1.08 2.75 6.49
CA LEU A 27 -2.21 3.23 5.71
C LEU A 27 -3.50 3.09 6.52
N ASN A 28 -4.40 4.06 6.36
CA ASN A 28 -5.68 4.14 7.06
C ASN A 28 -6.81 3.67 6.16
N HIS A 29 -7.71 2.85 6.71
CA HIS A 29 -8.88 2.37 6.01
C HIS A 29 -9.74 3.55 5.57
N THR A 30 -10.15 3.54 4.31
CA THR A 30 -10.95 4.59 3.68
C THR A 30 -12.13 3.94 2.96
N PRO A 31 -13.33 4.55 2.97
CA PRO A 31 -14.48 4.00 2.26
C PRO A 31 -14.17 3.67 0.79
N SER A 32 -14.68 2.52 0.34
CA SER A 32 -14.59 2.07 -1.04
C SER A 32 -15.90 1.38 -1.44
N ALA A 33 -16.21 1.37 -2.74
CA ALA A 33 -17.43 0.73 -3.23
C ALA A 33 -17.36 -0.80 -3.20
N SER A 34 -16.15 -1.38 -3.32
CA SER A 34 -15.92 -2.82 -3.32
C SER A 34 -14.51 -3.13 -2.84
N GLY A 35 -14.39 -4.17 -2.02
CA GLY A 35 -13.12 -4.54 -1.41
C GLY A 35 -12.76 -3.62 -0.25
N GLU A 36 -11.47 -3.55 0.06
CA GLU A 36 -10.94 -2.67 1.10
C GLU A 36 -9.94 -1.71 0.48
N ARG A 37 -9.99 -0.45 0.91
CA ARG A 37 -9.07 0.60 0.46
C ARG A 37 -8.40 1.23 1.66
N TYR A 38 -7.09 1.42 1.56
CA TYR A 38 -6.26 2.01 2.57
C TYR A 38 -5.40 3.10 1.94
N VAL A 39 -5.31 4.26 2.57
CA VAL A 39 -4.53 5.40 2.05
C VAL A 39 -3.68 6.01 3.15
N ASN A 40 -2.59 6.67 2.77
CA ASN A 40 -2.02 7.73 3.59
C ASN A 40 -1.51 8.88 2.71
N THR A 41 -1.24 10.01 3.35
CA THR A 41 -0.70 11.22 2.70
C THR A 41 0.80 11.39 2.93
N GLU A 42 1.36 10.76 3.96
CA GLU A 42 2.80 10.84 4.31
C GLU A 42 3.64 9.74 3.62
N GLY A 43 2.99 8.66 3.21
CA GLY A 43 3.49 7.71 2.22
C GLY A 43 4.65 6.82 2.58
N PHE A 44 5.04 6.13 1.52
CA PHE A 44 6.42 5.71 1.31
C PHE A 44 7.17 6.94 0.79
N PHE A 45 8.38 7.17 1.28
CA PHE A 45 9.27 8.25 0.83
C PHE A 45 8.72 9.70 0.95
N GLY A 46 7.68 9.94 1.77
CA GLY A 46 7.13 11.29 1.99
C GLY A 46 6.00 11.71 1.06
N HIS A 47 5.45 10.80 0.23
CA HIS A 47 4.62 11.16 -0.92
C HIS A 47 3.23 10.50 -0.99
N GLY A 48 2.76 9.93 0.11
CA GLY A 48 1.51 9.15 0.15
C GLY A 48 1.60 7.75 -0.46
N GLY A 49 0.47 7.05 -0.43
CA GLY A 49 0.30 5.75 -1.05
C GLY A 49 -1.11 5.21 -0.84
N GLU A 50 -1.55 4.36 -1.75
CA GLU A 50 -2.86 3.73 -1.72
C GLU A 50 -2.75 2.24 -2.00
N TRP A 51 -3.38 1.46 -1.14
CA TRP A 51 -3.56 0.02 -1.26
C TRP A 51 -5.05 -0.29 -1.38
N HIS A 52 -5.43 -0.93 -2.48
CA HIS A 52 -6.81 -1.39 -2.71
C HIS A 52 -6.80 -2.88 -2.95
N GLN A 53 -7.47 -3.66 -2.10
CA GLN A 53 -7.55 -5.11 -2.23
C GLN A 53 -8.98 -5.63 -2.36
N LYS A 54 -9.12 -6.76 -3.03
CA LYS A 54 -10.35 -7.55 -3.08
C LYS A 54 -10.00 -9.02 -3.25
N ALA A 55 -10.49 -9.85 -2.32
CA ALA A 55 -10.20 -11.29 -2.29
C ALA A 55 -8.68 -11.54 -2.35
N SER A 56 -8.18 -12.27 -3.35
CA SER A 56 -6.75 -12.56 -3.54
C SER A 56 -5.99 -11.52 -4.37
N THR A 57 -6.66 -10.47 -4.85
CA THR A 57 -6.05 -9.46 -5.72
C THR A 57 -5.89 -8.14 -4.99
N ALA A 58 -4.85 -7.39 -5.34
CA ALA A 58 -4.71 -6.01 -4.89
C ALA A 58 -4.05 -5.13 -5.95
N TYR A 59 -4.29 -3.83 -5.86
CA TYR A 59 -3.59 -2.81 -6.60
C TYR A 59 -2.94 -1.85 -5.61
N PHE A 60 -1.64 -1.61 -5.82
CA PHE A 60 -0.85 -0.75 -4.96
C PHE A 60 -0.27 0.40 -5.76
N THR A 61 -0.51 1.62 -5.30
CA THR A 61 0.06 2.83 -5.87
C THR A 61 0.85 3.59 -4.82
N PHE A 62 2.02 4.06 -5.20
CA PHE A 62 2.88 4.89 -4.35
C PHE A 62 3.79 5.73 -5.23
N THR A 63 4.36 6.77 -4.63
CA THR A 63 5.40 7.56 -5.28
C THR A 63 6.74 7.12 -4.73
N ASP A 64 7.69 6.78 -5.60
CA ASP A 64 9.02 6.32 -5.19
C ASP A 64 9.94 7.47 -4.75
N ALA A 65 11.16 7.14 -4.33
CA ALA A 65 12.15 8.13 -3.89
C ALA A 65 12.59 9.14 -4.97
N THR A 66 12.28 8.88 -6.25
CA THR A 66 12.56 9.79 -7.37
C THR A 66 11.41 10.75 -7.65
N GLY A 67 10.27 10.58 -6.97
CA GLY A 67 9.04 11.32 -7.25
C GLY A 67 8.19 10.70 -8.36
N ALA A 68 8.54 9.51 -8.87
CA ALA A 68 7.75 8.83 -9.88
C ALA A 68 6.58 8.08 -9.26
N SER A 69 5.38 8.21 -9.83
CA SER A 69 4.22 7.42 -9.43
C SER A 69 4.30 6.02 -10.03
N ILE A 70 4.25 5.02 -9.15
CA ILE A 70 4.32 3.60 -9.47
C ILE A 70 2.97 2.96 -9.14
N GLY A 71 2.48 2.12 -10.05
CA GLY A 71 1.28 1.32 -9.85
C GLY A 71 1.56 -0.14 -10.16
N VAL A 72 1.28 -1.04 -9.22
CA VAL A 72 1.53 -2.47 -9.36
C VAL A 72 0.30 -3.29 -8.98
N SER A 73 0.01 -4.31 -9.79
CA SER A 73 -0.97 -5.34 -9.44
C SER A 73 -0.29 -6.42 -8.60
N CYS A 74 -0.98 -6.90 -7.59
CA CYS A 74 -0.49 -7.89 -6.64
C CYS A 74 -1.49 -9.04 -6.57
N GLU A 75 -0.96 -10.25 -6.49
CA GLU A 75 -1.72 -11.47 -6.21
C GLU A 75 -1.23 -12.03 -4.87
N ALA A 76 -2.17 -12.46 -4.03
CA ALA A 76 -1.85 -13.13 -2.78
C ALA A 76 -1.18 -14.48 -3.09
N LEU A 77 -0.09 -14.76 -2.38
CA LEU A 77 0.66 -16.02 -2.46
C LEU A 77 0.25 -16.97 -1.33
#